data_AF-Q23448-F1
#
_entry.id   AF-Q23448-F1
#
_cell.length_a   1.000
_cell.length_b   1.000
_cell.length_c   1.000
_cell.angle_alpha   90.00
_cell.angle_beta   90.00
_cell.angle_gamma   90.00
#
_symmetry.space_group_name_H-M   'P 1'
#
loop_
_entity.id
_entity.type
_entity.pdbx_description
1 polymer ?
#
loop_
_entity_poly.entity_id
_entity_poly.type
_entity_poly.pdbx_seq_one_letter_code
_entity_poly.pdbx_strand_id
1 'polypeptide(L)'
;MALAGAEVVVKMTPKSVAHVFKKEMSSLHTSLLHLKPSPFQATYLGLEMTIDHLQVVDFKMPKLSYETSASQSHMTFKLLGGSARLLGQYSAVYKTKREGQFEMIFEHFHMSVPVKRTALTKFTVASDECTLEVDESMITMSPVLPEQISAKIKSDLLDQLKEAACSNATQFFSKLNSHLIHFAEATDISQGGHPSHIDVELHFQNPTSEDDTAIHVDVTESVVNAELSKLYSSANTRFIWNDVPEIKELLKSCKTTECRFIEDGDIVSSFFDRPSIRIQSDNTVSLRLPLSTSLTTTNGKELFRIQTEVELNLEDIVLEHPENGEVFWSAKFHIKNIRILQTSSSRNFQKFATRMESWIEEHKLFMENLLNTYIQGSLPVHLRSPLAWTHRVHARPIFSTSSLSFHVHPHFSPSLRVLV
;
A
#
# COMPACT_ATOMS: atom_id res chain seq x y z
N MET A 1 -8.68 -13.22 -25.81
CA MET A 1 -9.40 -12.24 -24.96
C MET A 1 -9.33 -12.77 -23.52
N ALA A 2 -8.14 -12.71 -22.92
CA ALA A 2 -7.97 -12.99 -21.50
C ALA A 2 -8.43 -11.72 -20.77
N LEU A 3 -9.24 -11.85 -19.72
CA LEU A 3 -9.53 -10.74 -18.81
C LEU A 3 -8.16 -10.18 -18.37
N ALA A 4 -7.84 -8.96 -18.79
CA ALA A 4 -6.64 -8.26 -18.36
C ALA A 4 -6.80 -8.08 -16.84
N GLY A 5 -6.16 -8.96 -16.07
CA GLY A 5 -6.07 -8.81 -14.63
C GLY A 5 -5.19 -7.62 -14.34
N ALA A 6 -5.54 -6.82 -13.33
CA ALA A 6 -4.75 -5.67 -12.97
C ALA A 6 -3.29 -6.03 -12.71
N GLU A 7 -2.44 -5.11 -13.13
CA GLU A 7 -1.01 -5.29 -13.13
C GLU A 7 -0.42 -5.00 -11.75
N VAL A 8 -1.14 -4.21 -10.96
CA VAL A 8 -0.91 -3.96 -9.55
C VAL A 8 -2.21 -4.13 -8.78
N VAL A 9 -2.18 -4.91 -7.69
CA VAL A 9 -3.33 -5.06 -6.79
C VAL A 9 -2.93 -4.66 -5.37
N VAL A 10 -3.60 -3.66 -4.80
CA VAL A 10 -3.43 -3.22 -3.41
C VAL A 10 -4.56 -3.78 -2.57
N LYS A 11 -4.29 -4.82 -1.77
CA LYS A 11 -5.26 -5.43 -0.86
C LYS A 11 -5.17 -4.78 0.51
N MET A 12 -6.30 -4.32 1.03
CA MET A 12 -6.43 -3.76 2.37
C MET A 12 -7.21 -4.73 3.26
N THR A 13 -6.85 -4.77 4.54
CA THR A 13 -7.53 -5.48 5.64
C THR A 13 -8.36 -4.51 6.49
N PRO A 14 -9.32 -4.97 7.31
CA PRO A 14 -10.16 -4.08 8.13
C PRO A 14 -9.37 -3.10 9.00
N LYS A 15 -8.30 -3.53 9.68
CA LYS A 15 -7.51 -2.58 10.48
C LYS A 15 -6.70 -1.63 9.62
N SER A 16 -6.21 -2.04 8.45
CA SER A 16 -5.50 -1.13 7.54
C SER A 16 -6.43 -0.01 7.04
N VAL A 17 -7.68 -0.35 6.72
CA VAL A 17 -8.72 0.62 6.33
C VAL A 17 -9.04 1.55 7.49
N ALA A 18 -9.24 1.00 8.69
CA ALA A 18 -9.43 1.80 9.90
C ALA A 18 -8.25 2.74 10.20
N HIS A 19 -7.03 2.32 9.89
CA HIS A 19 -5.83 3.14 10.04
C HIS A 19 -5.81 4.29 9.02
N VAL A 20 -6.02 3.99 7.74
CA VAL A 20 -6.09 5.00 6.67
C VAL A 20 -7.16 6.05 6.99
N PHE A 21 -8.28 5.63 7.56
CA PHE A 21 -9.39 6.52 7.92
C PHE A 21 -9.34 7.09 9.33
N LYS A 22 -8.24 6.94 10.06
CA LYS A 22 -8.16 7.41 11.44
C LYS A 22 -8.42 8.91 11.55
N LYS A 23 -7.96 9.71 10.58
CA LYS A 23 -8.18 11.17 10.55
C LYS A 23 -9.64 11.51 10.33
N GLU A 24 -10.27 10.85 9.36
CA GLU A 24 -11.68 11.03 9.00
C GLU A 24 -12.58 10.58 10.14
N MET A 25 -12.27 9.46 10.79
CA MET A 25 -12.96 9.00 11.99
C MET A 25 -12.80 9.99 13.16
N SER A 26 -11.63 10.59 13.33
CA SER A 26 -11.41 11.62 14.35
C SER A 26 -12.18 12.91 14.05
N SER A 27 -12.26 13.28 12.76
CA SER A 27 -13.08 14.40 12.32
C SER A 27 -14.58 14.12 12.53
N LEU A 28 -15.04 12.91 12.22
CA LEU A 28 -16.42 12.49 12.44
C LEU A 28 -16.76 12.50 13.93
N HIS A 29 -15.87 11.98 14.78
CA HIS A 29 -16.00 12.02 16.23
C HIS A 29 -16.17 13.45 16.74
N THR A 30 -15.32 14.38 16.27
CA THR A 30 -15.42 15.80 16.63
C THR A 30 -16.76 16.39 16.18
N SER A 31 -17.20 16.11 14.95
CA SER A 31 -18.49 16.58 14.44
C SER A 31 -19.68 16.05 15.24
N LEU A 32 -19.64 14.77 15.65
CA LEU A 32 -20.72 14.14 16.42
C LEU A 32 -20.79 14.66 17.86
N LEU A 33 -19.65 14.94 18.50
CA LEU A 33 -19.61 15.57 19.83
C LEU A 33 -20.24 16.97 19.84
N HIS A 34 -20.09 17.73 18.76
CA HIS A 34 -20.66 19.08 18.65
C HIS A 34 -22.03 19.09 17.97
N LEU A 35 -22.59 17.90 17.68
CA LEU A 35 -23.91 17.77 17.10
C LEU A 35 -24.95 18.30 18.09
N LYS A 36 -25.87 19.11 17.59
CA LYS A 36 -27.09 19.53 18.30
C LYS A 36 -28.27 18.85 17.65
N PRO A 37 -28.72 17.68 18.16
CA PRO A 37 -29.85 16.98 17.58
C PRO A 37 -31.10 17.86 17.55
N SER A 38 -31.93 17.66 16.53
CA SER A 38 -33.22 18.34 16.40
C SER A 38 -34.11 18.03 17.62
N PRO A 39 -34.92 18.99 18.07
CA PRO A 39 -35.87 18.74 19.15
C PRO A 39 -36.79 17.56 18.84
N PHE A 40 -37.06 16.75 19.86
CA PHE A 40 -38.02 15.66 19.79
C PHE A 40 -39.40 16.16 20.23
N GLN A 41 -40.43 15.83 19.45
CA GLN A 41 -41.81 16.21 19.75
C GLN A 41 -42.72 15.00 19.54
N ALA A 42 -43.55 14.70 20.54
CA ALA A 42 -44.49 13.59 20.47
C ALA A 42 -45.71 13.83 21.35
N THR A 43 -46.81 13.16 21.04
CA THR A 43 -48.03 13.20 21.87
C THR A 43 -48.38 11.79 22.32
N TYR A 44 -48.43 11.58 23.63
CA TYR A 44 -48.74 10.28 24.23
C TYR A 44 -49.96 10.39 25.14
N LEU A 45 -51.07 9.74 24.79
CA LEU A 45 -52.29 9.76 25.61
C LEU A 45 -52.76 11.18 25.98
N GLY A 46 -52.56 12.13 25.07
CA GLY A 46 -52.88 13.55 25.27
C GLY A 46 -51.83 14.36 26.05
N LEU A 47 -50.73 13.74 26.49
CA LEU A 47 -49.54 14.44 26.99
C LEU A 47 -48.71 14.91 25.79
N GLU A 48 -48.62 16.21 25.60
CA GLU A 48 -47.69 16.79 24.63
C GLU A 48 -46.29 16.84 25.25
N MET A 49 -45.36 16.14 24.62
CA MET A 49 -43.99 15.97 25.06
C MET A 49 -43.05 16.68 24.09
N THR A 50 -42.15 17.49 24.64
CA THR A 50 -41.07 18.16 23.89
C THR A 50 -39.76 17.85 24.61
N ILE A 51 -38.72 17.46 23.88
CA ILE A 51 -37.35 17.40 24.39
C ILE A 51 -36.50 18.29 23.50
N ASP A 52 -35.91 19.31 24.08
CA ASP A 52 -35.12 20.30 23.38
C ASP A 52 -33.73 20.47 24.03
N HIS A 53 -32.94 21.40 23.48
CA HIS A 53 -31.57 21.66 23.92
C HIS A 53 -30.70 20.39 23.99
N LEU A 54 -30.94 19.44 23.09
CA LEU A 54 -30.21 18.19 23.03
C LEU A 54 -28.72 18.44 22.77
N GLN A 55 -27.87 17.83 23.58
CA GLN A 55 -26.41 17.92 23.50
C GLN A 55 -25.78 16.55 23.74
N VAL A 56 -24.84 16.18 22.87
CA VAL A 56 -23.96 15.03 23.08
C VAL A 56 -22.83 15.48 24.00
N VAL A 57 -22.80 14.97 25.23
CA VAL A 57 -21.81 15.39 26.24
C VAL A 57 -20.65 14.42 26.39
N ASP A 58 -20.88 13.15 26.05
CA ASP A 58 -19.84 12.14 25.97
C ASP A 58 -20.12 11.26 24.75
N PHE A 59 -19.07 10.91 24.03
CA PHE A 59 -19.16 10.07 22.85
C PHE A 59 -17.86 9.29 22.67
N LYS A 60 -17.97 7.98 22.76
CA LYS A 60 -16.89 7.04 22.45
C LYS A 60 -17.12 6.47 21.07
N MET A 61 -16.18 6.73 20.17
CA MET A 61 -16.29 6.31 18.78
C MET A 61 -16.30 4.77 18.66
N PRO A 62 -17.22 4.19 17.86
CA PRO A 62 -17.16 2.77 17.51
C PRO A 62 -15.90 2.44 16.69
N LYS A 63 -15.48 1.18 16.75
CA LYS A 63 -14.38 0.66 15.92
C LYS A 63 -14.88 0.37 14.51
N LEU A 64 -14.12 0.79 13.50
CA LEU A 64 -14.39 0.45 12.11
C LEU A 64 -13.89 -0.95 11.77
N SER A 65 -14.72 -1.71 11.08
CA SER A 65 -14.41 -2.98 10.45
C SER A 65 -15.19 -3.11 9.13
N TYR A 66 -14.97 -4.17 8.37
CA TYR A 66 -15.84 -4.57 7.27
C TYR A 66 -15.82 -6.08 7.08
N GLU A 67 -16.81 -6.57 6.34
CA GLU A 67 -16.86 -7.93 5.84
C GLU A 67 -17.14 -7.91 4.34
N THR A 68 -16.39 -8.72 3.58
CA THR A 68 -16.65 -8.92 2.15
C THR A 68 -17.37 -10.24 1.93
N SER A 69 -18.39 -10.23 1.08
CA SER A 69 -19.04 -11.46 0.63
C SER A 69 -18.13 -12.30 -0.26
N ALA A 70 -18.45 -13.59 -0.43
CA ALA A 70 -17.70 -14.50 -1.28
C ALA A 70 -17.59 -14.02 -2.75
N SER A 71 -18.55 -13.21 -3.22
CA SER A 71 -18.52 -12.67 -4.58
C SER A 71 -17.74 -11.35 -4.69
N GLN A 72 -17.18 -10.82 -3.59
CA GLN A 72 -16.48 -9.53 -3.47
C GLN A 72 -17.26 -8.27 -3.90
N SER A 73 -18.41 -8.43 -4.55
CA SER A 73 -19.25 -7.36 -5.08
C SER A 73 -20.08 -6.66 -4.00
N HIS A 74 -20.33 -7.35 -2.89
CA HIS A 74 -21.07 -6.84 -1.74
C HIS A 74 -20.15 -6.83 -0.53
N MET A 75 -20.12 -5.70 0.15
CA MET A 75 -19.36 -5.50 1.37
C MET A 75 -20.26 -4.81 2.38
N THR A 76 -20.04 -5.08 3.65
CA THR A 76 -20.70 -4.35 4.73
C THR A 76 -19.63 -3.72 5.60
N PHE A 77 -19.62 -2.39 5.68
CA PHE A 77 -18.85 -1.70 6.71
C PHE A 77 -19.58 -1.83 8.04
N LYS A 78 -18.83 -2.07 9.11
CA LYS A 78 -19.35 -2.21 10.46
C LYS A 78 -18.70 -1.20 11.38
N LEU A 79 -19.50 -0.50 12.16
CA LEU A 79 -19.05 0.30 13.29
C LEU A 79 -19.52 -0.40 14.56
N LEU A 80 -18.57 -0.95 15.32
CA LEU A 80 -18.85 -1.84 16.45
C LEU A 80 -18.38 -1.23 17.78
N GLY A 81 -19.24 -1.32 18.79
CA GLY A 81 -19.01 -0.79 20.13
C GLY A 81 -19.24 0.72 20.23
N GLY A 82 -18.55 1.36 21.18
CA GLY A 82 -18.75 2.79 21.46
C GLY A 82 -19.91 3.05 22.42
N SER A 83 -20.11 4.32 22.75
CA SER A 83 -21.17 4.78 23.66
C SER A 83 -21.43 6.26 23.44
N ALA A 84 -22.63 6.73 23.81
CA ALA A 84 -22.97 8.14 23.80
C ALA A 84 -23.81 8.51 25.00
N ARG A 85 -23.65 9.75 25.47
CA ARG A 85 -24.51 10.34 26.49
C ARG A 85 -25.11 11.62 25.97
N LEU A 86 -26.44 11.66 25.94
CA LEU A 86 -27.24 12.76 25.45
C LEU A 86 -27.95 13.43 26.63
N LEU A 87 -27.80 14.74 26.76
CA LEU A 87 -28.53 15.55 27.72
C LEU A 87 -29.49 16.50 27.00
N GLY A 88 -30.56 16.88 27.67
CA GLY A 88 -31.49 17.88 27.17
C GLY A 88 -32.44 18.35 28.25
N GLN A 89 -33.38 19.20 27.85
CA GLN A 89 -34.49 19.61 28.71
C GLN A 89 -35.78 19.04 28.13
N TYR A 90 -36.70 18.66 29.00
CA TYR A 90 -38.00 18.18 28.58
C TYR A 90 -39.12 19.06 29.12
N SER A 91 -40.19 19.16 28.34
CA SER A 91 -41.46 19.79 28.69
C SER A 91 -42.58 18.81 28.39
N ALA A 92 -43.46 18.60 29.36
CA ALA A 92 -44.59 17.68 29.28
C ALA A 92 -45.87 18.41 29.70
N VAL A 93 -46.83 18.54 28.79
CA VAL A 93 -48.05 19.33 28.98
C VAL A 93 -49.26 18.40 28.97
N TYR A 94 -49.91 18.26 30.14
CA TYR A 94 -51.21 17.59 30.29
C TYR A 94 -52.03 18.30 31.35
N LYS A 95 -52.90 19.23 30.92
CA LYS A 95 -53.63 20.21 31.76
C LYS A 95 -52.72 21.14 32.60
N THR A 96 -51.61 20.63 33.09
CA THR A 96 -50.50 21.31 33.77
C THR A 96 -49.21 21.10 32.98
N LYS A 97 -48.31 22.06 33.02
CA LYS A 97 -46.96 21.96 32.44
C LYS A 97 -45.99 21.39 33.48
N ARG A 98 -45.19 20.39 33.09
CA ARG A 98 -44.04 19.90 33.84
C ARG A 98 -42.79 20.09 33.00
N GLU A 99 -41.72 20.56 33.61
CA GLU A 99 -40.43 20.77 32.96
C GLU A 99 -39.33 20.11 33.79
N GLY A 100 -38.27 19.68 33.12
CA GLY A 100 -37.17 19.00 33.80
C GLY A 100 -35.99 18.68 32.92
N GLN A 101 -35.05 17.92 33.50
CA GLN A 101 -33.85 17.45 32.84
C GLN A 101 -34.10 16.08 32.19
N PHE A 102 -33.52 15.89 31.02
CA PHE A 102 -33.51 14.63 30.27
C PHE A 102 -32.07 14.15 30.10
N GLU A 103 -31.85 12.86 30.32
CA GLU A 103 -30.60 12.16 30.03
C GLU A 103 -30.91 10.83 29.34
N MET A 104 -30.17 10.54 28.28
CA MET A 104 -30.19 9.25 27.62
C MET A 104 -28.77 8.74 27.40
N ILE A 105 -28.53 7.50 27.80
CA ILE A 105 -27.25 6.83 27.67
C ILE A 105 -27.44 5.68 26.69
N PHE A 106 -26.48 5.53 25.78
CA PHE A 106 -26.40 4.45 24.81
C PHE A 106 -25.06 3.76 24.95
N GLU A 107 -25.06 2.43 25.00
CA GLU A 107 -23.83 1.64 24.99
C GLU A 107 -23.87 0.54 23.93
N HIS A 108 -22.69 0.26 23.39
CA HIS A 108 -22.44 -0.79 22.39
C HIS A 108 -23.28 -0.62 21.12
N PHE A 109 -22.86 0.31 20.26
CA PHE A 109 -23.46 0.48 18.95
C PHE A 109 -23.04 -0.65 17.99
N HIS A 110 -23.99 -1.15 17.23
CA HIS A 110 -23.74 -2.03 16.09
C HIS A 110 -24.37 -1.41 14.87
N MET A 111 -23.58 -0.66 14.11
CA MET A 111 -24.03 -0.09 12.85
C MET A 111 -23.48 -0.90 11.69
N SER A 112 -24.35 -1.29 10.76
CA SER A 112 -23.97 -1.95 9.52
C SER A 112 -24.38 -1.07 8.35
N VAL A 113 -23.41 -0.79 7.46
CA VAL A 113 -23.62 0.01 6.25
C VAL A 113 -23.25 -0.86 5.05
N PRO A 114 -24.24 -1.46 4.39
CA PRO A 114 -24.01 -2.21 3.16
C PRO A 114 -23.54 -1.29 2.04
N VAL A 115 -22.55 -1.77 1.29
CA VAL A 115 -22.02 -1.10 0.12
C VAL A 115 -21.89 -2.10 -1.03
N LYS A 116 -22.22 -1.63 -2.22
CA LYS A 116 -22.05 -2.39 -3.46
C LYS A 116 -20.84 -1.86 -4.20
N ARG A 117 -19.87 -2.72 -4.52
CA ARG A 117 -18.75 -2.32 -5.40
C ARG A 117 -19.28 -2.11 -6.80
N THR A 118 -19.09 -0.90 -7.31
CA THR A 118 -19.45 -0.51 -8.68
C THR A 118 -18.24 -0.53 -9.61
N ALA A 119 -17.04 -0.40 -9.05
CA ALA A 119 -15.78 -0.65 -9.72
C ALA A 119 -14.75 -1.15 -8.70
N LEU A 120 -13.55 -1.43 -9.17
CA LEU A 120 -12.47 -1.94 -8.34
C LEU A 120 -12.04 -0.93 -7.26
N THR A 121 -12.07 0.37 -7.54
CA THR A 121 -11.76 1.41 -6.54
C THR A 121 -12.98 2.15 -6.01
N LYS A 122 -14.20 1.74 -6.40
CA LYS A 122 -15.44 2.46 -6.08
C LYS A 122 -16.52 1.57 -5.52
N PHE A 123 -17.13 2.04 -4.44
CA PHE A 123 -18.37 1.48 -3.93
C PHE A 123 -19.47 2.54 -3.87
N THR A 124 -20.71 2.10 -4.00
CA THR A 124 -21.92 2.89 -3.73
C THR A 124 -22.54 2.41 -2.44
N VAL A 125 -22.90 3.35 -1.58
CA VAL A 125 -23.53 3.06 -0.28
C VAL A 125 -25.02 2.81 -0.49
N ALA A 126 -25.54 1.70 0.03
CA ALA A 126 -26.96 1.39 0.05
C ALA A 126 -27.57 1.94 1.35
N SER A 127 -27.95 3.22 1.33
CA SER A 127 -28.38 3.94 2.53
C SER A 127 -29.66 3.36 3.16
N ASP A 128 -30.52 2.79 2.34
CA ASP A 128 -31.79 2.17 2.68
C ASP A 128 -31.63 0.83 3.44
N GLU A 129 -30.46 0.20 3.33
CA GLU A 129 -30.13 -1.04 4.03
C GLU A 129 -29.26 -0.81 5.27
N CYS A 130 -28.99 0.45 5.63
CA CYS A 130 -28.24 0.76 6.84
C CYS A 130 -29.04 0.35 8.08
N THR A 131 -28.38 -0.34 9.01
CA THR A 131 -28.96 -0.70 10.30
C THR A 131 -28.13 -0.14 11.45
N LEU A 132 -28.81 0.23 12.53
CA LEU A 132 -28.19 0.58 13.81
C LEU A 132 -28.94 -0.14 14.94
N GLU A 133 -28.21 -0.99 15.66
CA GLU A 133 -28.63 -1.61 16.90
C GLU A 133 -27.84 -1.02 18.07
N VAL A 134 -28.49 -0.97 19.23
CA VAL A 134 -27.90 -0.47 20.48
C VAL A 134 -28.24 -1.50 21.55
N ASP A 135 -27.23 -2.18 22.08
CA ASP A 135 -27.44 -3.28 23.03
C ASP A 135 -28.08 -2.77 24.32
N GLU A 136 -27.57 -1.65 24.83
CA GLU A 136 -28.05 -1.06 26.07
C GLU A 136 -28.41 0.41 25.89
N SER A 137 -29.61 0.76 26.33
CA SER A 137 -30.07 2.15 26.34
C SER A 137 -30.83 2.44 27.62
N MET A 138 -30.53 3.57 28.24
CA MET A 138 -31.19 4.03 29.47
C MET A 138 -31.71 5.44 29.25
N ILE A 139 -32.90 5.72 29.80
CA ILE A 139 -33.51 7.05 29.80
C ILE A 139 -33.76 7.46 31.25
N THR A 140 -33.36 8.67 31.60
CA THR A 140 -33.60 9.28 32.90
C THR A 140 -34.25 10.63 32.68
N MET A 141 -35.36 10.87 33.38
CA MET A 141 -36.04 12.17 33.38
C MET A 141 -36.24 12.61 34.81
N SER A 142 -35.97 13.88 35.08
CA SER A 142 -36.13 14.48 36.41
C SER A 142 -36.93 15.77 36.29
N PRO A 143 -38.18 15.84 36.79
CA PRO A 143 -38.90 14.78 37.51
C PRO A 143 -39.28 13.56 36.66
N VAL A 144 -39.50 12.41 37.31
CA VAL A 144 -39.79 11.15 36.61
C VAL A 144 -41.20 11.17 35.99
N LEU A 145 -41.30 10.73 34.73
CA LEU A 145 -42.57 10.47 34.05
C LEU A 145 -43.00 9.00 34.22
N PRO A 146 -44.30 8.69 34.08
CA PRO A 146 -44.79 7.31 34.10
C PRO A 146 -43.99 6.40 33.16
N GLU A 147 -43.67 5.20 33.63
CA GLU A 147 -42.76 4.26 32.95
C GLU A 147 -43.18 3.94 31.51
N GLN A 148 -44.48 3.79 31.24
CA GLN A 148 -45.00 3.57 29.89
C GLN A 148 -44.67 4.72 28.92
N ILE A 149 -44.73 5.97 29.40
CA ILE A 149 -44.42 7.16 28.61
C ILE A 149 -42.91 7.23 28.40
N SER A 150 -42.12 7.04 29.45
CA SER A 150 -40.65 7.00 29.39
C SER A 150 -40.12 5.94 28.42
N ALA A 151 -40.68 4.72 28.47
CA ALA A 151 -40.33 3.64 27.57
C ALA A 151 -40.68 3.95 26.10
N LYS A 152 -41.82 4.61 25.87
CA LYS A 152 -42.23 5.00 24.52
C LYS A 152 -41.35 6.11 23.95
N ILE A 153 -41.04 7.13 24.75
CA ILE A 153 -40.07 8.18 24.37
C ILE A 153 -38.71 7.56 24.03
N LYS A 154 -38.22 6.65 24.87
CA LYS A 154 -36.96 5.93 24.64
C LYS A 154 -36.95 5.24 23.28
N SER A 155 -38.02 4.51 22.95
CA SER A 155 -38.15 3.82 21.66
C SER A 155 -38.18 4.79 20.50
N ASP A 156 -39.05 5.80 20.54
CA ASP A 156 -39.27 6.71 19.41
C ASP A 156 -38.03 7.60 19.16
N LEU A 157 -37.35 8.03 20.22
CA LEU A 157 -36.12 8.79 20.12
C LEU A 157 -34.96 7.93 19.60
N LEU A 158 -34.87 6.66 20.01
CA LEU A 158 -33.89 5.72 19.46
C LEU A 158 -34.09 5.56 17.94
N ASP A 159 -35.34 5.42 17.48
CA ASP A 159 -35.64 5.28 16.06
C ASP A 159 -35.30 6.54 15.25
N GLN A 160 -35.61 7.73 15.78
CA GLN A 160 -35.17 9.00 15.17
C GLN A 160 -33.63 9.09 15.07
N LEU A 161 -32.92 8.65 16.12
CA LEU A 161 -31.45 8.66 16.13
C LEU A 161 -30.86 7.64 15.14
N LYS A 162 -31.50 6.47 14.96
CA LYS A 162 -31.08 5.49 13.95
C LYS A 162 -31.13 6.07 12.55
N GLU A 163 -32.24 6.72 12.18
CA GLU A 163 -32.37 7.35 10.86
C GLU A 163 -31.29 8.42 10.62
N ALA A 164 -31.08 9.30 11.60
CA ALA A 164 -30.05 10.34 11.53
C ALA A 164 -28.63 9.75 11.45
N ALA A 165 -28.34 8.72 12.24
CA ALA A 165 -27.04 8.06 12.27
C ALA A 165 -26.74 7.35 10.94
N CYS A 166 -27.73 6.66 10.35
CA CYS A 166 -27.58 6.01 9.05
C CYS A 166 -27.37 7.00 7.90
N SER A 167 -28.08 8.14 7.93
CA SER A 167 -27.85 9.23 6.97
C SER A 167 -26.41 9.77 7.07
N ASN A 168 -25.95 10.07 8.28
CA ASN A 168 -24.59 10.58 8.51
C ASN A 168 -23.51 9.56 8.15
N ALA A 169 -23.71 8.28 8.49
CA ALA A 169 -22.78 7.21 8.15
C ALA A 169 -22.69 7.02 6.63
N THR A 170 -23.82 7.08 5.92
CA THR A 170 -23.84 7.00 4.45
C THR A 170 -23.03 8.13 3.83
N GLN A 171 -23.20 9.36 4.33
CA GLN A 171 -22.45 10.51 3.84
C GLN A 171 -20.94 10.39 4.15
N PHE A 172 -20.60 9.88 5.33
CA PHE A 172 -19.24 9.57 5.72
C PHE A 172 -18.59 8.55 4.78
N PHE A 173 -19.21 7.37 4.59
CA PHE A 173 -18.67 6.33 3.72
C PHE A 173 -18.62 6.76 2.24
N SER A 174 -19.55 7.60 1.78
CA SER A 174 -19.48 8.19 0.44
C SER A 174 -18.26 9.10 0.28
N LYS A 175 -17.93 9.89 1.31
CA LYS A 175 -16.72 10.72 1.34
C LYS A 175 -15.46 9.84 1.41
N LEU A 176 -15.48 8.77 2.20
CA LEU A 176 -14.37 7.81 2.27
C LEU A 176 -14.07 7.17 0.91
N ASN A 177 -15.10 6.78 0.16
CA ASN A 177 -14.96 6.26 -1.19
C ASN A 177 -14.17 7.21 -2.09
N SER A 178 -14.42 8.53 -1.98
CA SER A 178 -13.69 9.53 -2.76
C SER A 178 -12.19 9.60 -2.43
N HIS A 179 -11.82 9.38 -1.16
CA HIS A 179 -10.42 9.36 -0.74
C HIS A 179 -9.70 8.07 -1.17
N LEU A 180 -10.38 6.93 -1.11
CA LEU A 180 -9.78 5.63 -1.48
C LEU A 180 -9.41 5.53 -2.96
N ILE A 181 -10.17 6.18 -3.84
CA ILE A 181 -9.85 6.20 -5.28
C ILE A 181 -8.45 6.75 -5.52
N HIS A 182 -7.98 7.67 -4.67
CA HIS A 182 -6.67 8.30 -4.77
C HIS A 182 -5.62 7.66 -3.85
N PHE A 183 -5.97 6.58 -3.15
CA PHE A 183 -5.05 5.95 -2.20
C PHE A 183 -3.83 5.33 -2.89
N ALA A 184 -4.05 4.69 -4.04
CA ALA A 184 -2.99 4.10 -4.84
C ALA A 184 -3.08 4.62 -6.27
N GLU A 185 -2.02 5.28 -6.72
CA GLU A 185 -1.90 5.82 -8.07
C GLU A 185 -0.71 5.16 -8.78
N ALA A 186 -0.87 4.83 -10.06
CA ALA A 186 0.23 4.33 -10.88
C ALA A 186 1.25 5.45 -11.10
N THR A 187 2.54 5.12 -11.02
CA THR A 187 3.58 6.01 -11.57
C THR A 187 3.70 5.80 -13.07
N ASP A 188 4.15 6.82 -13.82
CA ASP A 188 4.39 6.70 -15.26
C ASP A 188 5.64 5.84 -15.53
N ILE A 189 5.44 4.74 -16.27
CA ILE A 189 6.49 3.77 -16.61
C ILE A 189 6.70 3.63 -18.12
N SER A 190 6.17 4.57 -18.91
CA SER A 190 6.19 4.54 -20.37
C SER A 190 7.58 4.45 -20.99
N GLN A 191 8.59 5.01 -20.32
CA GLN A 191 9.98 4.95 -20.77
C GLN A 191 10.57 3.52 -20.82
N GLY A 192 9.94 2.56 -20.13
CA GLY A 192 10.28 1.14 -20.17
C GLY A 192 9.68 0.38 -21.36
N GLY A 193 8.89 1.04 -22.21
CA GLY A 193 8.14 0.41 -23.29
C GLY A 193 6.82 -0.23 -22.84
N HIS A 194 6.35 0.12 -21.65
CA HIS A 194 5.07 -0.31 -21.09
C HIS A 194 3.99 0.76 -21.35
N PRO A 195 2.70 0.41 -21.44
CA PRO A 195 1.63 1.40 -21.38
C PRO A 195 1.82 2.36 -20.18
N SER A 196 1.63 3.66 -20.42
CA SER A 196 1.76 4.71 -19.38
C SER A 196 0.72 4.59 -18.26
N HIS A 197 -0.36 3.85 -18.50
CA HIS A 197 -1.41 3.60 -17.53
C HIS A 197 -1.31 2.15 -17.06
N ILE A 198 -0.64 1.95 -15.92
CA ILE A 198 -0.70 0.69 -15.18
C ILE A 198 -2.09 0.59 -14.55
N ASP A 199 -2.75 -0.54 -14.74
CA ASP A 199 -4.00 -0.81 -14.04
C ASP A 199 -3.71 -1.17 -12.58
N VAL A 200 -4.00 -0.22 -11.67
CA VAL A 200 -3.92 -0.38 -10.22
C VAL A 200 -5.31 -0.64 -9.66
N GLU A 201 -5.47 -1.77 -8.98
CA GLU A 201 -6.72 -2.16 -8.33
C GLU A 201 -6.62 -2.12 -6.82
N LEU A 202 -7.62 -1.55 -6.14
CA LEU A 202 -7.75 -1.65 -4.68
C LEU A 202 -8.68 -2.82 -4.36
N HIS A 203 -8.24 -3.75 -3.52
CA HIS A 203 -9.03 -4.90 -3.07
C HIS A 203 -9.22 -4.82 -1.56
N PHE A 204 -10.34 -5.34 -1.08
CA PHE A 204 -10.57 -5.50 0.34
C PHE A 204 -10.60 -6.97 0.66
N GLN A 205 -9.81 -7.35 1.64
CA GLN A 205 -9.60 -8.73 2.04
C GLN A 205 -10.18 -8.95 3.43
N ASN A 206 -10.85 -10.08 3.64
CA ASN A 206 -11.27 -10.47 4.97
C ASN A 206 -10.03 -10.75 5.84
N PRO A 207 -10.09 -10.44 7.15
CA PRO A 207 -8.96 -10.64 8.04
C PRO A 207 -8.60 -12.12 8.17
N THR A 208 -7.32 -12.44 8.01
CA THR A 208 -6.77 -13.75 8.40
C THR A 208 -6.14 -13.62 9.78
N SER A 209 -5.88 -14.76 10.45
CA SER A 209 -5.27 -14.78 11.79
C SER A 209 -3.87 -14.15 11.85
N GLU A 210 -3.22 -13.96 10.71
CA GLU A 210 -1.83 -13.49 10.62
C GLU A 210 -1.69 -12.09 9.99
N ASP A 211 -2.65 -11.61 9.18
CA ASP A 211 -2.47 -10.39 8.35
C ASP A 211 -3.45 -9.24 8.62
N ASP A 212 -4.29 -9.27 9.65
CA ASP A 212 -5.36 -8.27 9.84
C ASP A 212 -4.88 -6.80 9.94
N THR A 213 -3.58 -6.55 10.01
CA THR A 213 -3.02 -5.19 9.99
C THR A 213 -2.46 -4.80 8.62
N ALA A 214 -2.08 -5.74 7.77
CA ALA A 214 -1.25 -5.46 6.59
C ALA A 214 -2.05 -4.85 5.41
N ILE A 215 -1.33 -4.03 4.63
CA ILE A 215 -1.69 -3.73 3.24
C ILE A 215 -0.83 -4.64 2.39
N HIS A 216 -1.44 -5.40 1.49
CA HIS A 216 -0.68 -6.18 0.52
C HIS A 216 -0.61 -5.42 -0.80
N VAL A 217 0.57 -5.35 -1.38
CA VAL A 217 0.71 -4.92 -2.76
C VAL A 217 1.07 -6.17 -3.54
N ASP A 218 0.42 -6.41 -4.66
CA ASP A 218 0.80 -7.42 -5.62
C ASP A 218 1.26 -6.69 -6.87
N VAL A 219 2.43 -7.04 -7.40
CA VAL A 219 2.94 -6.47 -8.65
C VAL A 219 3.24 -7.60 -9.62
N THR A 220 2.78 -7.44 -10.85
CA THR A 220 3.02 -8.40 -11.92
C THR A 220 4.45 -8.33 -12.45
N GLU A 221 4.91 -9.45 -13.02
CA GLU A 221 6.23 -9.53 -13.66
C GLU A 221 6.41 -8.51 -14.80
N SER A 222 5.35 -8.20 -15.56
CA SER A 222 5.39 -7.23 -16.66
C SER A 222 5.78 -5.84 -16.19
N VAL A 223 5.23 -5.41 -15.06
CA VAL A 223 5.49 -4.10 -14.45
C VAL A 223 6.92 -3.98 -13.97
N VAL A 224 7.44 -5.01 -13.29
CA VAL A 224 8.86 -5.02 -12.85
C VAL A 224 9.80 -5.02 -14.05
N ASN A 225 9.48 -5.79 -15.09
CA ASN A 225 10.27 -5.84 -16.32
C ASN A 225 10.25 -4.52 -17.10
N ALA A 226 9.16 -3.76 -17.04
CA ALA A 226 9.09 -2.43 -17.60
C ALA A 226 10.03 -1.45 -16.89
N GLU A 227 10.07 -1.47 -15.55
CA GLU A 227 11.03 -0.66 -14.79
C GLU A 227 12.47 -1.04 -15.13
N LEU A 228 12.78 -2.34 -15.13
CA LEU A 228 14.11 -2.84 -15.50
C LEU A 228 14.50 -2.45 -16.92
N SER A 229 13.53 -2.40 -17.85
CA SER A 229 13.78 -1.99 -19.23
C SER A 229 14.26 -0.54 -19.35
N LYS A 230 13.97 0.34 -18.37
CA LYS A 230 14.50 1.71 -18.33
C LYS A 230 16.02 1.75 -18.15
N LEU A 231 16.61 0.72 -17.51
CA LEU A 231 18.06 0.60 -17.33
C LEU A 231 18.81 0.36 -18.65
N TYR A 232 18.11 -0.16 -19.67
CA TYR A 232 18.65 -0.40 -21.00
C TYR A 232 18.63 0.86 -21.88
N SER A 233 17.59 1.70 -21.76
CA SER A 233 17.40 2.88 -22.63
C SER A 233 18.11 4.14 -22.14
N SER A 234 18.50 4.19 -20.87
CA SER A 234 19.28 5.30 -20.31
C SER A 234 20.77 5.06 -20.59
N ALA A 235 21.40 5.98 -21.33
CA ALA A 235 22.79 5.91 -21.81
C ALA A 235 23.90 5.84 -20.72
N ASN A 236 23.56 5.48 -19.49
CA ASN A 236 24.34 5.72 -18.27
C ASN A 236 24.63 4.47 -17.43
N THR A 237 24.04 3.30 -17.70
CA THR A 237 24.34 2.10 -16.89
C THR A 237 25.61 1.41 -17.41
N ARG A 238 26.76 1.88 -16.91
CA ARG A 238 28.09 1.42 -17.31
C ARG A 238 28.88 1.04 -16.07
N PHE A 239 29.47 -0.14 -16.05
CA PHE A 239 30.41 -0.56 -15.03
C PHE A 239 31.83 -0.43 -15.57
N ILE A 240 32.64 0.44 -14.96
CA ILE A 240 34.04 0.63 -15.35
C ILE A 240 34.88 -0.30 -14.47
N TRP A 241 35.48 -1.32 -15.07
CA TRP A 241 36.28 -2.32 -14.35
C TRP A 241 37.64 -1.77 -13.90
N ASN A 242 38.11 -0.69 -14.51
CA ASN A 242 39.40 -0.06 -14.19
C ASN A 242 39.46 0.44 -12.74
N ASP A 243 38.31 0.70 -12.10
CA ASP A 243 38.23 1.16 -10.71
C ASP A 243 38.24 0.01 -9.69
N VAL A 244 38.15 -1.24 -10.13
CA VAL A 244 38.22 -2.43 -9.27
C VAL A 244 39.66 -2.61 -8.79
N PRO A 245 39.95 -2.61 -7.47
CA PRO A 245 41.31 -2.65 -6.95
C PRO A 245 42.19 -3.77 -7.52
N GLU A 246 41.63 -4.98 -7.65
CA GLU A 246 42.31 -6.17 -8.14
C GLU A 246 42.68 -6.04 -9.63
N ILE A 247 41.78 -5.47 -10.43
CA ILE A 247 42.04 -5.20 -11.85
C ILE A 247 43.05 -4.08 -11.97
N LYS A 248 42.91 -3.02 -11.17
CA LYS A 248 43.85 -1.89 -11.13
C LYS A 248 45.27 -2.35 -10.77
N GLU A 249 45.42 -3.26 -9.81
CA GLU A 249 46.72 -3.86 -9.49
C GLU A 249 47.25 -4.74 -10.62
N LEU A 250 46.39 -5.50 -11.29
CA LEU A 250 46.85 -6.31 -12.40
C LEU A 250 47.26 -5.48 -13.62
N LEU A 251 46.52 -4.41 -13.92
CA LEU A 251 46.87 -3.44 -14.95
C LEU A 251 48.22 -2.78 -14.64
N LYS A 252 48.48 -2.43 -13.36
CA LYS A 252 49.79 -1.91 -12.93
C LYS A 252 50.93 -2.90 -13.08
N SER A 253 50.69 -4.19 -12.83
CA SER A 253 51.72 -5.23 -12.91
C SER A 253 51.94 -5.77 -14.34
N CYS A 254 51.03 -5.46 -15.25
CA CYS A 254 51.08 -5.96 -16.62
C CYS A 254 52.07 -5.16 -17.49
N LYS A 255 53.23 -5.76 -17.77
CA LYS A 255 54.31 -5.17 -18.59
C LYS A 255 54.25 -5.53 -20.08
N THR A 256 53.24 -6.26 -20.53
CA THR A 256 53.14 -6.66 -21.93
C THR A 256 52.64 -5.51 -22.80
N THR A 257 52.92 -5.56 -24.10
CA THR A 257 52.45 -4.55 -25.06
C THR A 257 50.93 -4.44 -25.12
N GLU A 258 50.18 -5.49 -24.76
CA GLU A 258 48.72 -5.45 -24.69
C GLU A 258 48.22 -4.47 -23.61
N CYS A 259 48.93 -4.36 -22.49
CA CYS A 259 48.48 -3.58 -21.34
C CYS A 259 48.68 -2.07 -21.50
N ARG A 260 49.60 -1.62 -22.37
CA ARG A 260 49.69 -0.20 -22.77
C ARG A 260 48.41 0.31 -23.44
N PHE A 261 47.67 -0.56 -24.15
CA PHE A 261 46.40 -0.15 -24.75
C PHE A 261 45.27 -0.05 -23.73
N ILE A 262 45.43 -0.66 -22.56
CA ILE A 262 44.48 -0.53 -21.44
C ILE A 262 44.76 0.75 -20.66
N GLU A 263 45.99 1.27 -20.67
CA GLU A 263 46.27 2.63 -20.16
C GLU A 263 45.60 3.72 -21.03
N ASP A 264 45.25 3.37 -22.27
CA ASP A 264 44.68 4.26 -23.30
C ASP A 264 43.14 4.09 -23.46
N GLY A 265 42.47 3.36 -22.56
CA GLY A 265 41.02 3.12 -22.62
C GLY A 265 40.43 2.44 -21.39
N ASP A 266 39.11 2.40 -21.29
CA ASP A 266 38.40 1.78 -20.18
C ASP A 266 37.82 0.41 -20.56
N ILE A 267 37.94 -0.55 -19.64
CA ILE A 267 37.17 -1.79 -19.70
C ILE A 267 35.79 -1.50 -19.13
N VAL A 268 34.77 -1.54 -19.98
CA VAL A 268 33.40 -1.14 -19.63
C VAL A 268 32.43 -2.29 -19.86
N SER A 269 31.62 -2.61 -18.85
CA SER A 269 30.40 -3.42 -19.04
C SER A 269 29.18 -2.54 -19.19
N SER A 270 28.30 -2.90 -20.13
CA SER A 270 26.99 -2.27 -20.33
C SER A 270 25.96 -3.32 -20.70
N PHE A 271 24.67 -3.01 -20.58
CA PHE A 271 23.62 -3.92 -21.03
C PHE A 271 23.54 -3.97 -22.55
N PHE A 272 23.67 -5.15 -23.17
CA PHE A 272 23.49 -5.30 -24.62
C PHE A 272 22.06 -5.65 -25.02
N ASP A 273 21.26 -6.11 -24.06
CA ASP A 273 19.83 -6.42 -24.20
C ASP A 273 19.11 -5.97 -22.91
N ARG A 274 17.79 -6.07 -22.87
CA ARG A 274 16.99 -5.66 -21.71
C ARG A 274 17.20 -6.64 -20.54
N PRO A 275 17.51 -6.15 -19.32
CA PRO A 275 17.45 -7.00 -18.14
C PRO A 275 16.01 -7.43 -17.88
N SER A 276 15.84 -8.63 -17.35
CA SER A 276 14.51 -9.21 -17.12
C SER A 276 14.45 -10.06 -15.87
N ILE A 277 13.38 -9.90 -15.11
CA ILE A 277 13.01 -10.76 -14.00
C ILE A 277 12.02 -11.83 -14.45
N ARG A 278 12.08 -12.97 -13.78
CA ARG A 278 11.12 -14.05 -13.93
C ARG A 278 10.74 -14.59 -12.56
N ILE A 279 9.44 -14.64 -12.29
CA ILE A 279 8.89 -15.17 -11.04
C ILE A 279 8.50 -16.63 -11.30
N GLN A 280 9.13 -17.56 -10.60
CA GLN A 280 8.89 -18.98 -10.77
C GLN A 280 7.70 -19.46 -9.91
N SER A 281 7.17 -20.62 -10.25
CA SER A 281 6.03 -21.24 -9.55
C SER A 281 6.32 -21.66 -8.12
N ASP A 282 7.58 -21.65 -7.68
CA ASP A 282 8.02 -21.90 -6.31
C ASP A 282 8.31 -20.60 -5.53
N ASN A 283 7.94 -19.45 -6.10
CA ASN A 283 8.23 -18.09 -5.61
C ASN A 283 9.69 -17.66 -5.68
N THR A 284 10.58 -18.44 -6.28
CA THR A 284 11.93 -17.94 -6.53
C THR A 284 11.88 -16.89 -7.62
N VAL A 285 12.58 -15.78 -7.36
CA VAL A 285 12.65 -14.65 -8.27
C VAL A 285 14.03 -14.67 -8.92
N SER A 286 14.07 -14.92 -10.22
CA SER A 286 15.32 -14.95 -10.99
C SER A 286 15.46 -13.68 -11.83
N LEU A 287 16.61 -13.02 -11.75
CA LEU A 287 16.98 -11.86 -12.56
C LEU A 287 18.03 -12.28 -13.59
N ARG A 288 17.79 -11.93 -14.84
CA ARG A 288 18.69 -12.14 -15.96
C ARG A 288 19.28 -10.80 -16.38
N LEU A 289 20.60 -10.68 -16.32
CA LEU A 289 21.35 -9.48 -16.70
C LEU A 289 22.25 -9.78 -17.92
N PRO A 290 21.88 -9.28 -19.11
CA PRO A 290 22.69 -9.42 -20.32
C PRO A 290 23.77 -8.32 -20.39
N LEU A 291 25.01 -8.65 -20.04
CA LEU A 291 26.14 -7.71 -19.98
C LEU A 291 27.09 -7.88 -21.17
N SER A 292 27.61 -6.77 -21.68
CA SER A 292 28.67 -6.74 -22.67
C SER A 292 29.85 -5.95 -22.12
N THR A 293 30.95 -6.67 -21.86
CA THR A 293 32.22 -6.13 -21.40
C THR A 293 33.11 -5.90 -22.61
N SER A 294 33.55 -4.67 -22.82
CA SER A 294 34.40 -4.29 -23.95
C SER A 294 35.53 -3.38 -23.51
N LEU A 295 36.64 -3.42 -24.24
CA LEU A 295 37.70 -2.42 -24.15
C LEU A 295 37.74 -1.64 -25.46
N THR A 296 37.53 -0.34 -25.36
CA THR A 296 37.59 0.58 -26.50
C THR A 296 38.66 1.61 -26.21
N THR A 297 39.59 1.81 -27.14
CA THR A 297 40.62 2.86 -26.99
C THR A 297 40.02 4.25 -27.14
N THR A 298 40.75 5.28 -26.72
CA THR A 298 40.42 6.70 -26.97
C THR A 298 40.07 7.02 -28.43
N ASN A 299 40.63 6.28 -29.40
CA ASN A 299 40.34 6.44 -30.83
C ASN A 299 39.09 5.66 -31.32
N GLY A 300 38.30 5.09 -30.41
CA GLY A 300 37.07 4.36 -30.73
C GLY A 300 37.28 2.94 -31.28
N LYS A 301 38.50 2.39 -31.19
CA LYS A 301 38.80 1.04 -31.65
C LYS A 301 38.49 0.02 -30.55
N GLU A 302 37.53 -0.86 -30.81
CA GLU A 302 37.24 -2.00 -29.94
C GLU A 302 38.34 -3.07 -30.07
N LEU A 303 38.97 -3.41 -28.94
CA LEU A 303 40.07 -4.37 -28.88
C LEU A 303 39.58 -5.78 -28.57
N PHE A 304 38.56 -5.87 -27.70
CA PHE A 304 37.78 -7.06 -27.44
C PHE A 304 36.38 -6.70 -26.93
N ARG A 305 35.46 -7.65 -27.06
CA ARG A 305 34.12 -7.64 -26.48
C ARG A 305 33.73 -9.05 -26.06
N ILE A 306 33.26 -9.18 -24.83
CA ILE A 306 32.73 -10.40 -24.23
C ILE A 306 31.26 -10.11 -23.88
N GLN A 307 30.35 -10.93 -24.37
CA GLN A 307 28.94 -10.90 -24.01
C GLN A 307 28.66 -12.01 -23.01
N THR A 308 28.11 -11.63 -21.86
CA THR A 308 27.77 -12.54 -20.78
C THR A 308 26.31 -12.40 -20.38
N GLU A 309 25.73 -13.49 -19.92
CA GLU A 309 24.42 -13.52 -19.29
C GLU A 309 24.61 -13.95 -17.84
N VAL A 310 24.30 -13.03 -16.92
CA VAL A 310 24.36 -13.30 -15.49
C VAL A 310 22.94 -13.63 -15.02
N GLU A 311 22.78 -14.84 -14.46
CA GLU A 311 21.54 -15.30 -13.85
C GLU A 311 21.69 -15.18 -12.34
N LEU A 312 20.81 -14.40 -11.71
CA LEU A 312 20.79 -14.14 -10.28
C LEU A 312 19.49 -14.62 -9.67
N ASN A 313 19.55 -15.07 -8.43
CA ASN A 313 18.39 -15.21 -7.57
C ASN A 313 18.27 -13.96 -6.70
N LEU A 314 17.04 -13.46 -6.56
CA LEU A 314 16.71 -12.45 -5.57
C LEU A 314 16.24 -13.16 -4.30
N GLU A 315 16.89 -12.82 -3.21
CA GLU A 315 16.57 -13.26 -1.85
C GLU A 315 16.36 -12.04 -0.97
N ASP A 316 15.78 -12.24 0.22
CA ASP A 316 15.61 -11.18 1.23
C ASP A 316 15.03 -9.88 0.64
N ILE A 317 13.98 -9.95 -0.19
CA ILE A 317 13.33 -8.74 -0.72
C ILE A 317 12.70 -7.99 0.46
N VAL A 318 13.19 -6.77 0.71
CA VAL A 318 12.71 -5.88 1.76
C VAL A 318 12.10 -4.65 1.13
N LEU A 319 10.90 -4.27 1.60
CA LEU A 319 10.32 -2.97 1.31
C LEU A 319 10.74 -1.95 2.36
N GLU A 320 11.16 -0.79 1.89
CA GLU A 320 11.43 0.40 2.69
C GLU A 320 10.15 1.23 2.83
N HIS A 321 10.12 2.22 3.73
CA HIS A 321 8.86 2.96 3.90
C HIS A 321 8.55 3.84 2.71
N PRO A 322 7.25 4.13 2.50
CA PRO A 322 6.85 5.16 1.58
C PRO A 322 7.42 6.53 1.98
N GLU A 323 8.30 7.11 1.19
CA GLU A 323 8.70 8.52 1.30
C GLU A 323 7.90 9.34 0.29
N ASN A 324 7.12 10.30 0.78
CA ASN A 324 6.17 11.08 -0.01
C ASN A 324 5.13 10.24 -0.79
N GLY A 325 4.98 8.95 -0.49
CA GLY A 325 4.10 8.01 -1.17
C GLY A 325 4.81 7.03 -2.12
N GLU A 326 6.09 7.21 -2.40
CA GLU A 326 6.89 6.26 -3.20
C GLU A 326 7.39 5.11 -2.33
N VAL A 327 7.09 3.86 -2.70
CA VAL A 327 7.50 2.67 -1.93
C VAL A 327 8.84 2.15 -2.44
N PHE A 328 9.90 2.25 -1.66
CA PHE A 328 11.22 1.72 -2.05
C PHE A 328 11.40 0.24 -1.70
N TRP A 329 12.31 -0.43 -2.39
CA TRP A 329 12.63 -1.83 -2.18
C TRP A 329 14.12 -2.11 -2.40
N SER A 330 14.58 -3.14 -1.69
CA SER A 330 15.93 -3.68 -1.78
C SER A 330 15.85 -5.21 -1.79
N ALA A 331 16.87 -5.87 -2.33
CA ALA A 331 16.98 -7.32 -2.32
C ALA A 331 18.45 -7.71 -2.21
N LYS A 332 18.69 -8.95 -1.78
CA LYS A 332 20.00 -9.58 -1.94
C LYS A 332 20.03 -10.36 -3.25
N PHE A 333 21.04 -10.11 -4.05
CA PHE A 333 21.29 -10.77 -5.31
C PHE A 333 22.39 -11.81 -5.12
N HIS A 334 22.07 -13.05 -5.49
CA HIS A 334 23.01 -14.15 -5.52
C HIS A 334 23.17 -14.66 -6.96
N ILE A 335 24.39 -14.61 -7.49
CA ILE A 335 24.71 -15.10 -8.83
C ILE A 335 24.63 -16.62 -8.80
N LYS A 336 23.61 -17.14 -9.49
CA LYS A 336 23.42 -18.56 -9.72
C LYS A 336 24.37 -19.05 -10.81
N ASN A 337 24.50 -18.29 -11.89
CA ASN A 337 25.34 -18.65 -13.02
C ASN A 337 25.79 -17.43 -13.82
N ILE A 338 26.93 -17.55 -14.51
CA ILE A 338 27.37 -16.63 -15.54
C ILE A 338 27.63 -17.46 -16.79
N ARG A 339 27.00 -17.09 -17.90
CA ARG A 339 27.22 -17.76 -19.19
C ARG A 339 27.90 -16.80 -20.14
N ILE A 340 29.01 -17.21 -20.72
CA ILE A 340 29.66 -16.47 -21.80
C ILE A 340 28.97 -16.87 -23.10
N LEU A 341 28.33 -15.89 -23.75
CA LEU A 341 27.56 -16.11 -24.97
C LEU A 341 28.44 -15.97 -26.21
N GLN A 342 29.27 -14.94 -26.23
CA GLN A 342 30.12 -14.61 -27.37
C GLN A 342 31.36 -13.85 -26.92
N THR A 343 32.49 -14.18 -27.51
CA THR A 343 33.73 -13.43 -27.35
C THR A 343 34.32 -13.07 -28.70
N SER A 344 34.64 -11.81 -28.86
CA SER A 344 35.30 -11.26 -30.03
C SER A 344 36.54 -10.50 -29.58
N SER A 345 37.65 -10.68 -30.27
CA SER A 345 38.90 -9.99 -29.96
C SER A 345 39.74 -9.82 -31.20
N SER A 346 40.53 -8.75 -31.22
CA SER A 346 41.61 -8.63 -32.18
C SER A 346 42.69 -9.67 -31.90
N ARG A 347 43.45 -10.07 -32.93
CA ARG A 347 44.44 -11.17 -32.85
C ARG A 347 45.44 -11.03 -31.69
N ASN A 348 45.81 -9.78 -31.36
CA ASN A 348 46.75 -9.48 -30.28
C ASN A 348 46.13 -9.55 -28.88
N PHE A 349 44.79 -9.48 -28.77
CA PHE A 349 44.06 -9.42 -27.50
C PHE A 349 43.39 -10.73 -27.13
N GLN A 350 43.53 -11.79 -27.95
CA GLN A 350 42.81 -13.04 -27.72
C GLN A 350 43.17 -13.69 -26.39
N LYS A 351 44.46 -13.67 -25.99
CA LYS A 351 44.89 -14.14 -24.66
C LYS A 351 44.32 -13.31 -23.52
N PHE A 352 44.22 -11.99 -23.72
CA PHE A 352 43.67 -11.09 -22.71
C PHE A 352 42.17 -11.28 -22.56
N ALA A 353 41.43 -11.44 -23.67
CA ALA A 353 40.00 -11.73 -23.67
C ALA A 353 39.71 -13.02 -22.89
N THR A 354 40.44 -14.12 -23.15
CA THR A 354 40.29 -15.37 -22.38
C THR A 354 40.61 -15.19 -20.89
N ARG A 355 41.54 -14.30 -20.53
CA ARG A 355 41.82 -14.00 -19.13
C ARG A 355 40.71 -13.19 -18.47
N MET A 356 40.11 -12.25 -19.21
CA MET A 356 38.93 -11.51 -18.78
C MET A 356 37.72 -12.42 -18.57
N GLU A 357 37.54 -13.43 -19.42
CA GLU A 357 36.50 -14.47 -19.23
C GLU A 357 36.67 -15.18 -17.88
N SER A 358 37.89 -15.66 -17.59
CA SER A 358 38.22 -16.31 -16.30
C SER A 358 37.93 -15.37 -15.13
N TRP A 359 38.28 -14.09 -15.26
CA TRP A 359 38.05 -13.12 -14.20
C TRP A 359 36.59 -12.80 -13.95
N ILE A 360 35.76 -12.70 -15.00
CA ILE A 360 34.33 -12.50 -14.84
C ILE A 360 33.74 -13.66 -14.03
N GLU A 361 34.22 -14.89 -14.24
CA GLU A 361 33.80 -16.04 -13.44
C GLU A 361 34.39 -16.06 -12.02
N GLU A 362 35.67 -15.70 -11.85
CA GLU A 362 36.36 -15.69 -10.55
C GLU A 362 35.86 -14.57 -9.62
N HIS A 363 35.45 -13.43 -10.18
CA HIS A 363 35.00 -12.25 -9.43
C HIS A 363 33.48 -12.16 -9.33
N LYS A 364 32.79 -13.31 -9.31
CA LYS A 364 31.35 -13.41 -9.03
C LYS A 364 30.94 -12.58 -7.81
N LEU A 365 31.70 -12.71 -6.71
CA LEU A 365 31.41 -12.04 -5.45
C LEU A 365 31.52 -10.51 -5.55
N PHE A 366 32.43 -10.01 -6.39
CA PHE A 366 32.54 -8.58 -6.66
C PHE A 366 31.30 -8.07 -7.41
N MET A 367 30.85 -8.79 -8.44
CA MET A 367 29.62 -8.43 -9.16
C MET A 367 28.38 -8.52 -8.26
N GLU A 368 28.27 -9.55 -7.42
CA GLU A 368 27.21 -9.63 -6.40
C GLU A 368 27.22 -8.41 -5.49
N ASN A 369 28.36 -8.05 -4.91
CA ASN A 369 28.48 -6.89 -4.01
C ASN A 369 28.09 -5.59 -4.72
N LEU A 370 28.51 -5.42 -5.97
CA LEU A 370 28.18 -4.24 -6.76
C LEU A 370 26.67 -4.18 -7.03
N LEU A 371 26.06 -5.27 -7.47
CA LEU A 371 24.61 -5.33 -7.73
C LEU A 371 23.81 -5.12 -6.44
N ASN A 372 24.21 -5.72 -5.33
CA ASN A 372 23.62 -5.50 -4.00
C ASN A 372 23.73 -4.04 -3.52
N THR A 373 24.75 -3.32 -3.95
CA THR A 373 24.95 -1.91 -3.56
C THR A 373 24.10 -0.97 -4.41
N TYR A 374 23.98 -1.24 -5.72
CA TYR A 374 23.43 -0.27 -6.67
C TYR A 374 22.05 -0.62 -7.22
N ILE A 375 21.61 -1.88 -7.17
CA ILE A 375 20.26 -2.26 -7.62
C ILE A 375 19.30 -2.16 -6.45
N GLN A 376 18.71 -0.98 -6.33
CA GLN A 376 17.62 -0.63 -5.44
C GLN A 376 16.57 0.10 -6.28
N GLY A 377 15.30 0.08 -5.90
CA GLY A 377 14.27 0.71 -6.72
C GLY A 377 13.06 1.17 -5.94
N SER A 378 12.20 1.92 -6.61
CA SER A 378 10.85 2.20 -6.15
C SER A 378 9.86 1.27 -6.86
N LEU A 379 8.83 0.83 -6.15
CA LEU A 379 7.66 0.22 -6.77
C LEU A 379 6.98 1.28 -7.66
N PRO A 380 6.42 0.88 -8.80
CA PRO A 380 5.75 1.79 -9.70
C PRO A 380 4.31 2.13 -9.26
N VAL A 381 4.15 2.32 -7.95
CA VAL A 381 2.88 2.58 -7.27
C VAL A 381 3.15 3.63 -6.21
N HIS A 382 2.36 4.70 -6.28
CA HIS A 382 2.40 5.78 -5.32
C HIS A 382 1.23 5.63 -4.35
N LEU A 383 1.55 5.34 -3.09
CA LEU A 383 0.56 5.19 -2.01
C LEU A 383 0.36 6.53 -1.32
N ARG A 384 -0.69 7.27 -1.71
CA ARG A 384 -1.04 8.53 -1.04
C ARG A 384 -1.80 8.23 0.24
N SER A 385 -1.17 8.55 1.35
CA SER A 385 -1.86 8.64 2.63
C SER A 385 -1.83 10.07 3.15
N PRO A 386 -2.98 10.63 3.57
CA PRO A 386 -3.07 11.97 4.13
C PRO A 386 -2.54 12.09 5.57
N LEU A 387 -1.95 11.03 6.12
CA LEU A 387 -1.42 10.95 7.48
C LEU A 387 0.12 10.93 7.46
N ALA A 388 0.78 11.57 8.43
CA ALA A 388 2.23 11.44 8.62
C ALA A 388 2.54 10.10 9.32
N TRP A 389 3.48 9.31 8.79
CA TRP A 389 3.73 7.91 9.17
C TRP A 389 4.88 7.80 10.19
N THR A 390 4.66 7.23 11.39
CA THR A 390 5.71 7.03 12.43
C THR A 390 5.63 5.72 13.26
N HIS A 391 6.73 4.95 13.25
CA HIS A 391 7.39 3.91 14.11
C HIS A 391 6.97 2.40 14.29
N ARG A 392 7.87 1.50 13.78
CA ARG A 392 8.73 0.36 14.21
C ARG A 392 8.21 -1.05 14.64
N VAL A 393 8.55 -2.09 13.84
CA VAL A 393 9.41 -3.30 14.12
C VAL A 393 8.93 -4.61 13.40
N HIS A 394 9.84 -5.16 12.59
CA HIS A 394 10.09 -6.51 11.98
C HIS A 394 9.12 -7.71 12.05
N ALA A 395 8.84 -8.33 10.88
CA ALA A 395 8.85 -9.80 10.63
C ALA A 395 8.78 -10.14 9.11
N ARG A 396 9.23 -11.35 8.72
CA ARG A 396 9.60 -11.83 7.36
C ARG A 396 8.41 -12.05 6.40
N PRO A 397 8.59 -11.93 5.06
CA PRO A 397 7.54 -12.25 4.08
C PRO A 397 7.33 -13.76 3.92
N ILE A 398 6.07 -14.17 3.81
CA ILE A 398 5.62 -15.52 3.45
C ILE A 398 5.18 -15.44 1.98
N PHE A 399 5.82 -16.20 1.10
CA PHE A 399 5.51 -16.16 -0.34
C PHE A 399 4.45 -17.20 -0.72
N SER A 400 3.48 -16.83 -1.57
CA SER A 400 2.53 -17.75 -2.23
C SER A 400 2.42 -17.48 -3.74
N THR A 401 2.19 -18.55 -4.50
CA THR A 401 2.63 -18.75 -5.90
C THR A 401 1.71 -18.22 -7.00
N SER A 402 1.11 -17.04 -6.82
CA SER A 402 0.29 -16.42 -7.89
C SER A 402 0.35 -14.90 -7.99
N SER A 403 1.13 -14.25 -7.15
CA SER A 403 1.40 -12.80 -7.16
C SER A 403 2.59 -12.55 -6.24
N LEU A 404 3.48 -11.60 -6.55
CA LEU A 404 4.45 -11.12 -5.55
C LEU A 404 3.67 -10.45 -4.42
N SER A 405 3.29 -11.22 -3.39
CA SER A 405 2.55 -10.72 -2.24
C SER A 405 3.49 -9.93 -1.33
N PHE A 406 3.50 -8.61 -1.49
CA PHE A 406 4.25 -7.72 -0.60
C PHE A 406 3.46 -7.52 0.69
N HIS A 407 3.87 -8.13 1.81
CA HIS A 407 3.27 -7.85 3.12
C HIS A 407 3.79 -6.52 3.68
N VAL A 408 2.96 -5.47 3.70
CA VAL A 408 3.29 -4.19 4.38
C VAL A 408 2.74 -4.24 5.81
N HIS A 409 3.59 -4.54 6.77
CA HIS A 409 3.23 -4.64 8.19
C HIS A 409 3.10 -3.23 8.83
N PRO A 410 2.06 -2.88 9.61
CA PRO A 410 1.91 -1.52 10.13
C PRO A 410 2.50 -1.40 11.52
N HIS A 411 3.80 -1.13 11.53
CA HIS A 411 4.44 -0.35 12.57
C HIS A 411 5.45 0.56 11.85
N PHE A 412 5.09 1.85 11.74
CA PHE A 412 5.50 2.77 10.67
C PHE A 412 6.94 3.33 10.77
N SER A 413 7.37 4.36 10.03
CA SER A 413 8.77 4.90 9.92
C SER A 413 9.86 4.04 9.28
N PRO A 414 10.76 4.67 8.49
CA PRO A 414 10.63 5.72 7.45
C PRO A 414 11.45 5.28 6.20
N SER A 415 11.84 6.16 5.26
CA SER A 415 13.22 6.24 4.68
C SER A 415 13.35 6.51 3.17
N LEU A 416 14.40 7.30 2.88
CA LEU A 416 15.59 7.05 2.04
C LEU A 416 15.69 7.75 0.67
N ARG A 417 16.72 8.59 0.59
CA ARG A 417 17.24 9.33 -0.56
C ARG A 417 18.14 8.44 -1.41
N VAL A 418 17.94 8.44 -2.72
CA VAL A 418 18.98 8.09 -3.70
C VAL A 418 19.62 9.40 -4.18
N LEU A 419 20.88 9.60 -3.79
CA LEU A 419 21.73 10.68 -4.31
C LEU A 419 22.06 10.38 -5.77
N VAL A 420 21.75 11.36 -6.64
CA VAL A 420 22.17 11.43 -8.04
C VAL A 420 23.68 11.50 -8.16
#